data_AF-A0AAV9PPU9-F1
#
_entry.id   AF-A0AAV9PPU9-F1
#
_cell.length_a   1.000
_cell.length_b   1.000
_cell.length_c   1.000
_cell.angle_alpha   90.00
_cell.angle_beta   90.00
_cell.angle_gamma   90.00
#
_symmetry.space_group_name_H-M   'P 1'
#
loop_
_entity.id
_entity.type
_entity.pdbx_description
1 polymer ?
#
loop_
_entity_poly.entity_id
_entity_poly.type
_entity_poly.pdbx_seq_one_letter_code
_entity_poly.pdbx_strand_id
1 'polypeptide(L)'
;MSTAKEHRQSADSDDHSLTDEIKAKLSYVENDDQAAEGAYCVTTTIAGRQTGAVRIMPLMDALHKTAAHTIKAPHSTPKADTSAMDGFAVCSSLTANASPKHPVRLRVVSILAAGDTVDAEEDLDGAKDGRTNSHASNICVEIMTGARFPRRTYPQLDAVVKVEDVASHTPDPWKRQGEAYIEIFAHVRKNQNKRDAASDIVKGDPMIHAGQKIEPKHIMALASLGFNEVTVAEDEAAPSRLDSRVLGLSAQWKIGVVSTGSELIDLISLPTNGHSVDEYRGAEETLPNSNGPYICTALRELDPRQRVSYLGVVKDTEAALEESFRDAILRQGVDVLITTGGVSMGSLIWSDRSWRIAWEEG
;
A
#
# COMPACT_ATOMS: atom_id res chain seq x y z
N MET A 1 32.51 -53.16 32.10
CA MET A 1 33.27 -51.91 32.34
C MET A 1 32.42 -50.79 31.73
N SER A 2 31.40 -50.28 32.41
CA SER A 2 31.41 -49.38 33.59
C SER A 2 32.07 -48.03 33.30
N THR A 3 31.26 -46.98 33.12
CA THR A 3 31.13 -45.73 33.93
C THR A 3 30.38 -44.70 33.05
N ALA A 4 29.08 -44.40 33.22
CA ALA A 4 28.37 -43.64 34.28
C ALA A 4 28.58 -42.11 34.25
N LYS A 5 27.53 -41.37 33.85
CA LYS A 5 27.05 -40.02 34.25
C LYS A 5 26.00 -39.57 33.22
N GLU A 6 24.87 -38.93 33.51
CA GLU A 6 24.09 -38.59 34.70
C GLU A 6 22.75 -38.04 34.15
N HIS A 7 21.64 -38.24 34.86
CA HIS A 7 20.33 -37.69 34.54
C HIS A 7 20.30 -36.15 34.51
N ARG A 8 19.53 -35.57 33.58
CA ARG A 8 18.64 -34.41 33.83
C ARG A 8 17.42 -34.46 32.91
N GLN A 9 16.25 -34.68 33.52
CA GLN A 9 14.96 -34.22 33.03
C GLN A 9 14.90 -32.69 33.14
N SER A 10 14.30 -32.00 32.16
CA SER A 10 13.14 -31.10 32.33
C SER A 10 13.04 -30.04 31.23
N ALA A 11 11.79 -29.79 30.82
CA ALA A 11 11.24 -28.53 30.30
C ALA A 11 11.64 -28.08 28.89
N ASP A 12 10.74 -28.29 27.93
CA ASP A 12 10.06 -27.17 27.26
C ASP A 12 8.90 -27.71 26.42
N SER A 13 7.79 -27.94 27.11
CA SER A 13 6.45 -27.80 26.54
C SER A 13 5.90 -26.54 27.17
N ASP A 14 5.77 -25.45 26.42
CA ASP A 14 4.87 -24.31 26.67
C ASP A 14 5.19 -23.16 25.68
N ASP A 15 4.77 -23.30 24.42
CA ASP A 15 4.77 -22.19 23.43
C ASP A 15 3.32 -21.75 23.09
N HIS A 16 2.40 -21.96 24.05
CA HIS A 16 0.96 -21.71 23.88
C HIS A 16 0.30 -21.00 25.07
N SER A 17 0.99 -20.10 25.77
CA SER A 17 0.33 -19.38 26.89
C SER A 17 0.54 -17.87 26.96
N LEU A 18 1.51 -17.24 26.27
CA LEU A 18 1.73 -15.80 26.47
C LEU A 18 0.68 -14.90 25.81
N THR A 19 0.17 -15.23 24.63
CA THR A 19 -0.90 -14.45 23.97
C THR A 19 -2.29 -14.71 24.57
N ASP A 20 -2.53 -15.93 25.06
CA ASP A 20 -3.82 -16.31 25.62
C ASP A 20 -3.93 -15.94 27.11
N GLU A 21 -2.84 -15.92 27.89
CA GLU A 21 -2.84 -15.33 29.24
C GLU A 21 -3.04 -13.80 29.20
N ILE A 22 -2.50 -13.12 28.17
CA ILE A 22 -2.73 -11.68 27.98
C ILE A 22 -4.20 -11.42 27.61
N LYS A 23 -4.79 -12.23 26.71
CA LYS A 23 -6.22 -12.16 26.38
C LYS A 23 -7.12 -12.54 27.56
N ALA A 24 -6.75 -13.53 28.37
CA ALA A 24 -7.53 -13.96 29.54
C ALA A 24 -7.47 -12.97 30.71
N LYS A 25 -6.42 -12.15 30.81
CA LYS A 25 -6.34 -11.04 31.79
C LYS A 25 -7.05 -9.76 31.31
N LEU A 26 -7.32 -9.64 30.01
CA LEU A 26 -8.10 -8.53 29.44
C LEU A 26 -9.62 -8.73 29.57
N SER A 27 -10.11 -9.94 29.87
CA SER A 27 -11.54 -10.27 29.89
C SER A 27 -12.24 -10.10 31.23
N TYR A 28 -11.72 -9.30 32.17
CA TYR A 28 -12.40 -9.07 33.45
C TYR A 28 -12.27 -7.64 33.96
N VAL A 29 -12.94 -6.70 33.28
CA VAL A 29 -13.40 -5.45 33.89
C VAL A 29 -14.75 -5.10 33.25
N GLU A 30 -15.85 -5.64 33.78
CA GLU A 30 -17.18 -5.10 33.50
C GLU A 30 -17.46 -3.92 34.44
N ASN A 31 -17.68 -2.77 33.80
CA ASN A 31 -18.53 -1.63 34.12
C ASN A 31 -18.45 -0.97 35.52
N ASP A 32 -18.15 0.34 35.49
CA ASP A 32 -19.11 1.30 36.02
C ASP A 32 -19.20 2.53 35.11
N ASP A 33 -20.42 3.04 34.95
CA ASP A 33 -20.88 4.00 33.94
C ASP A 33 -20.20 5.38 34.04
N GLN A 34 -19.57 5.84 32.94
CA GLN A 34 -19.76 7.16 32.31
C GLN A 34 -18.71 7.46 31.20
N ALA A 35 -19.21 7.51 29.96
CA ALA A 35 -18.85 8.38 28.83
C ALA A 35 -17.38 8.58 28.36
N ALA A 36 -17.19 8.16 27.09
CA ALA A 36 -16.52 8.87 25.98
C ALA A 36 -15.00 9.18 26.03
N GLU A 37 -14.32 8.74 24.96
CA GLU A 37 -12.91 8.89 24.55
C GLU A 37 -12.00 7.69 24.86
N GLY A 38 -11.73 6.92 23.79
CA GLY A 38 -10.95 5.68 23.79
C GLY A 38 -9.48 5.88 24.16
N ALA A 39 -9.17 5.81 25.44
CA ALA A 39 -7.83 5.59 25.96
C ALA A 39 -7.86 4.39 26.93
N TYR A 40 -7.50 3.21 26.45
CA TYR A 40 -7.24 2.08 27.34
C TYR A 40 -5.82 2.22 27.90
N CYS A 41 -5.71 2.57 29.18
CA CYS A 41 -4.43 2.58 29.89
C CYS A 41 -4.08 1.14 30.27
N VAL A 42 -3.02 0.59 29.69
CA VAL A 42 -2.48 -0.72 30.10
C VAL A 42 -1.15 -0.49 30.80
N THR A 43 -1.06 -0.84 32.07
CA THR A 43 0.23 -0.86 32.78
C THR A 43 0.85 -2.25 32.62
N THR A 44 1.88 -2.38 31.77
CA THR A 44 2.64 -3.63 31.67
C THR A 44 3.93 -3.51 32.47
N THR A 45 4.28 -4.52 33.27
CA THR A 45 5.57 -4.55 33.98
C THR A 45 6.54 -5.43 33.20
N ILE A 46 7.62 -4.86 32.63
CA ILE A 46 8.70 -5.63 32.02
C ILE A 46 9.99 -5.42 32.83
N ALA A 47 10.54 -6.51 33.37
CA ALA A 47 11.89 -6.57 33.96
C ALA A 47 12.21 -5.52 35.05
N GLY A 48 11.27 -5.25 35.96
CA GLY A 48 11.55 -4.50 37.20
C GLY A 48 11.83 -3.00 37.03
N ARG A 49 11.59 -2.42 35.85
CA ARG A 49 11.49 -0.96 35.66
C ARG A 49 10.02 -0.59 35.55
N GLN A 50 9.58 0.43 36.29
CA GLN A 50 8.30 1.09 36.02
C GLN A 50 8.38 1.67 34.61
N THR A 51 7.76 1.01 33.64
CA THR A 51 7.46 1.62 32.35
C THR A 51 6.33 2.60 32.60
N GLY A 52 6.45 3.81 32.07
CA GLY A 52 5.34 4.77 32.06
C GLY A 52 4.08 4.11 31.50
N ALA A 53 2.91 4.64 31.88
CA ALA A 53 1.65 4.17 31.32
C ALA A 53 1.71 4.21 29.78
N VAL A 54 1.00 3.30 29.11
CA VAL A 54 0.93 3.27 27.64
C VAL A 54 -0.47 3.58 27.18
N ARG A 55 -0.57 4.19 25.99
CA ARG A 55 -1.84 4.55 25.36
C ARG A 55 -1.87 4.06 23.92
N ILE A 56 -2.99 3.48 23.52
CA ILE A 56 -3.29 3.19 22.11
C ILE A 56 -3.93 4.43 21.49
N MET A 57 -3.52 4.81 20.29
CA MET A 57 -4.10 5.94 19.56
C MET A 57 -4.02 5.74 18.04
N PRO A 58 -4.86 6.46 17.27
CA PRO A 58 -4.80 6.42 15.81
C PRO A 58 -3.38 6.73 15.30
N LEU A 59 -2.98 6.06 14.23
CA LEU A 59 -1.61 6.11 13.72
C LEU A 59 -1.15 7.55 13.40
N MET A 60 -2.02 8.38 12.82
CA MET A 60 -1.69 9.79 12.52
C MET A 60 -1.52 10.64 13.78
N ASP A 61 -2.22 10.31 14.86
CA ASP A 61 -2.16 11.05 16.13
C ASP A 61 -0.93 10.67 16.95
N ALA A 62 -0.27 9.58 16.57
CA ALA A 62 0.98 9.13 17.14
C ALA A 62 2.20 9.97 16.69
N LEU A 63 2.01 10.94 15.79
CA LEU A 63 3.08 11.85 15.37
C LEU A 63 3.77 12.50 16.60
N HIS A 64 5.10 12.41 16.63
CA HIS A 64 5.98 12.86 17.72
C HIS A 64 5.83 12.16 19.07
N LYS A 65 4.95 11.15 19.18
CA LYS A 65 4.87 10.30 20.37
C LYS A 65 6.02 9.30 20.38
N THR A 66 6.30 8.76 21.55
CA THR A 66 7.36 7.78 21.78
C THR A 66 6.77 6.38 21.67
N ALA A 67 7.34 5.51 20.82
CA ALA A 67 6.88 4.14 20.68
C ALA A 67 7.07 3.37 22.01
N ALA A 68 5.99 2.77 22.53
CA ALA A 68 6.04 2.05 23.81
C ALA A 68 6.90 0.77 23.74
N HIS A 69 6.85 0.10 22.59
CA HIS A 69 7.59 -1.11 22.31
C HIS A 69 8.11 -1.07 20.87
N THR A 70 8.99 -2.01 20.51
CA THR A 70 9.43 -2.15 19.12
C THR A 70 8.22 -2.61 18.29
N ILE A 71 7.92 -1.89 17.21
CA ILE A 71 6.87 -2.24 16.25
C ILE A 71 7.55 -2.96 15.10
N LYS A 72 7.05 -4.16 14.77
CA LYS A 72 7.62 -5.03 13.74
C LYS A 72 6.64 -5.19 12.58
N ALA A 73 7.18 -5.48 11.39
CA ALA A 73 6.37 -5.78 10.21
C ALA A 73 5.54 -7.07 10.42
N PRO A 74 4.20 -7.02 10.30
CA PRO A 74 3.33 -8.17 10.52
C PRO A 74 3.36 -9.15 9.33
N HIS A 75 3.69 -8.64 8.13
CA HIS A 75 3.81 -9.38 6.89
C HIS A 75 4.89 -8.75 6.00
N SER A 76 5.35 -9.49 4.99
CA SER A 76 6.29 -8.98 4.00
C SER A 76 5.58 -8.14 2.91
N THR A 77 6.31 -7.23 2.27
CA THR A 77 5.84 -6.43 1.13
C THR A 77 6.92 -6.36 0.03
N PRO A 78 6.54 -6.39 -1.26
CA PRO A 78 5.22 -6.76 -1.77
C PRO A 78 4.90 -8.24 -1.51
N LYS A 79 3.63 -8.65 -1.48
CA LYS A 79 3.24 -10.05 -1.18
C LYS A 79 3.47 -10.99 -2.36
N ALA A 80 3.49 -10.44 -3.56
CA ALA A 80 3.72 -11.12 -4.81
C ALA A 80 4.70 -10.33 -5.66
N ASP A 81 5.14 -10.94 -6.75
CA ASP A 81 5.93 -10.25 -7.75
C ASP A 81 5.08 -9.17 -8.43
N THR A 82 5.57 -7.94 -8.45
CA THR A 82 4.86 -6.79 -9.03
C THR A 82 5.70 -6.07 -10.07
N SER A 83 5.05 -5.27 -10.92
CA SER A 83 5.75 -4.40 -11.85
C SER A 83 6.34 -3.19 -11.13
N ALA A 84 7.58 -2.84 -11.46
CA ALA A 84 8.22 -1.60 -11.03
C ALA A 84 7.87 -0.39 -11.92
N MET A 85 7.31 -0.63 -13.11
CA MET A 85 7.11 0.38 -14.16
C MET A 85 5.81 0.13 -14.94
N ASP A 86 5.30 1.16 -15.60
CA ASP A 86 4.24 0.99 -16.60
C ASP A 86 4.85 0.41 -17.90
N GLY A 87 4.22 -0.61 -18.46
CA GLY A 87 4.72 -1.25 -19.67
C GLY A 87 4.05 -2.59 -19.99
N PHE A 88 4.85 -3.54 -20.45
CA PHE A 88 4.37 -4.85 -20.87
C PHE A 88 5.14 -5.98 -20.18
N ALA A 89 4.42 -6.82 -19.44
CA ALA A 89 4.92 -8.07 -18.93
C ALA A 89 5.17 -9.04 -20.10
N VAL A 90 6.41 -9.50 -20.22
CA VAL A 90 6.90 -10.33 -21.32
C VAL A 90 7.64 -11.56 -20.78
N CYS A 91 7.71 -12.59 -21.62
CA CYS A 91 8.66 -13.68 -21.42
C CYS A 91 10.02 -13.26 -21.98
N SER A 92 10.97 -12.96 -21.10
CA SER A 92 12.29 -12.41 -21.46
C SER A 92 12.99 -13.24 -22.54
N SER A 93 12.90 -14.57 -22.50
CA SER A 93 13.53 -15.47 -23.47
C SER A 93 13.02 -15.30 -24.90
N LEU A 94 11.78 -14.84 -25.11
CA LEU A 94 11.26 -14.56 -26.46
C LEU A 94 11.91 -13.31 -27.08
N THR A 95 12.49 -12.45 -26.25
CA THR A 95 13.10 -11.18 -26.67
C THR A 95 14.60 -11.30 -26.94
N ALA A 96 15.21 -12.49 -26.76
CA ALA A 96 16.66 -12.70 -26.83
C ALA A 96 17.31 -12.21 -28.14
N ASN A 97 16.59 -12.32 -29.26
CA ASN A 97 17.07 -11.91 -30.58
C ASN A 97 16.52 -10.55 -31.05
N ALA A 98 15.81 -9.81 -30.18
CA ALA A 98 15.24 -8.51 -30.53
C ALA A 98 16.36 -7.51 -30.84
N SER A 99 16.23 -6.81 -31.96
CA SER A 99 17.14 -5.73 -32.38
C SER A 99 16.40 -4.68 -33.18
N PRO A 100 16.96 -3.47 -33.38
CA PRO A 100 16.31 -2.43 -34.18
C PRO A 100 15.99 -2.87 -35.62
N LYS A 101 16.76 -3.80 -36.19
CA LYS A 101 16.54 -4.34 -37.55
C LYS A 101 15.58 -5.53 -37.58
N HIS A 102 15.45 -6.23 -36.46
CA HIS A 102 14.63 -7.43 -36.29
C HIS A 102 13.86 -7.32 -34.98
N PRO A 103 12.82 -6.47 -34.91
CA PRO A 103 12.03 -6.34 -33.70
C PRO A 103 11.24 -7.62 -33.44
N VAL A 104 11.06 -7.95 -32.16
CA VAL A 104 10.18 -9.03 -31.73
C VAL A 104 8.78 -8.47 -31.57
N ARG A 105 7.79 -9.14 -32.19
CA ARG A 105 6.38 -8.78 -32.10
C ARG A 105 5.67 -9.69 -31.10
N LEU A 106 5.02 -9.08 -30.11
CA LEU A 106 4.19 -9.79 -29.13
C LEU A 106 2.77 -9.23 -29.15
N ARG A 107 1.78 -10.11 -29.09
CA ARG A 107 0.37 -9.73 -29.05
C ARG A 107 -0.02 -9.34 -27.62
N VAL A 108 -0.67 -8.18 -27.47
CA VAL A 108 -1.22 -7.75 -26.17
C VAL A 108 -2.54 -8.49 -25.94
N VAL A 109 -2.62 -9.26 -24.87
CA VAL A 109 -3.79 -10.12 -24.59
C VAL A 109 -4.64 -9.67 -23.42
N SER A 110 -4.10 -8.82 -22.55
CA SER A 110 -4.80 -8.27 -21.40
C SER A 110 -4.07 -7.02 -20.90
N ILE A 111 -4.74 -6.27 -20.03
CA ILE A 111 -4.24 -5.10 -19.30
C ILE A 111 -4.43 -5.39 -17.81
N LEU A 112 -3.39 -5.19 -16.99
CA LEU A 112 -3.43 -5.38 -15.54
C LEU A 112 -3.01 -4.08 -14.84
N ALA A 113 -3.91 -3.51 -14.06
CA ALA A 113 -3.67 -2.42 -13.14
C ALA A 113 -3.40 -2.93 -11.71
N ALA A 114 -2.90 -2.04 -10.85
CA ALA A 114 -2.81 -2.34 -9.42
C ALA A 114 -4.23 -2.57 -8.86
N GLY A 115 -4.38 -3.62 -8.08
CA GLY A 115 -5.66 -4.04 -7.49
C GLY A 115 -6.53 -4.95 -8.36
N ASP A 116 -6.22 -5.10 -9.64
CA ASP A 116 -6.89 -6.10 -10.49
C ASP A 116 -6.58 -7.50 -9.97
N THR A 117 -7.62 -8.34 -9.84
CA THR A 117 -7.42 -9.76 -9.60
C THR A 117 -7.37 -10.52 -10.88
N VAL A 118 -6.23 -11.15 -11.10
CA VAL A 118 -6.07 -12.16 -12.13
C VAL A 118 -6.67 -13.45 -11.56
N ASP A 119 -8.00 -13.60 -11.66
CA ASP A 119 -8.59 -14.92 -11.53
C ASP A 119 -7.96 -15.80 -12.62
N ALA A 120 -7.27 -16.81 -12.11
CA ALA A 120 -6.21 -17.52 -12.79
C ALA A 120 -6.74 -18.27 -14.03
N GLU A 121 -5.91 -18.28 -15.07
CA GLU A 121 -5.98 -19.13 -16.26
C GLU A 121 -7.05 -18.78 -17.33
N GLU A 122 -8.30 -18.43 -16.99
CA GLU A 122 -9.38 -18.40 -17.99
C GLU A 122 -9.23 -17.32 -19.09
N ASP A 123 -8.81 -16.10 -18.78
CA ASP A 123 -8.68 -15.02 -19.79
C ASP A 123 -7.41 -15.12 -20.64
N LEU A 124 -6.34 -15.74 -20.11
CA LEU A 124 -5.08 -15.92 -20.86
C LEU A 124 -5.03 -17.24 -21.64
N ASP A 125 -5.84 -18.25 -21.27
CA ASP A 125 -5.99 -19.48 -22.05
C ASP A 125 -6.99 -19.36 -23.21
N GLY A 126 -7.83 -18.32 -23.21
CA GLY A 126 -8.58 -17.87 -24.38
C GLY A 126 -7.70 -17.44 -25.56
N ALA A 127 -6.41 -17.17 -25.32
CA ALA A 127 -5.39 -16.95 -26.35
C ALA A 127 -4.96 -18.27 -27.02
N LYS A 128 -5.91 -18.98 -27.64
CA LYS A 128 -5.59 -20.09 -28.56
C LYS A 128 -5.11 -19.51 -29.88
N ASP A 129 -4.01 -20.03 -30.42
CA ASP A 129 -3.67 -19.78 -31.81
C ASP A 129 -4.77 -20.43 -32.69
N GLY A 130 -5.58 -19.60 -33.34
CA GLY A 130 -6.69 -20.04 -34.20
C GLY A 130 -6.25 -20.91 -35.39
N ARG A 131 -4.94 -21.07 -35.63
CA ARG A 131 -4.37 -21.94 -36.66
C ARG A 131 -3.96 -23.32 -36.15
N THR A 132 -3.66 -23.48 -34.86
CA THR A 132 -2.99 -24.69 -34.35
C THR A 132 -3.62 -25.30 -33.11
N ASN A 133 -4.65 -24.67 -32.51
CA ASN A 133 -5.29 -25.13 -31.26
C ASN A 133 -4.27 -25.29 -30.10
N SER A 134 -3.12 -24.60 -30.19
CA SER A 134 -2.06 -24.58 -29.18
C SER A 134 -2.02 -23.24 -28.43
N HIS A 135 -1.41 -23.20 -27.24
CA HIS A 135 -1.28 -21.98 -26.46
C HIS A 135 -0.45 -20.94 -27.22
N ALA A 136 -0.96 -19.71 -27.36
CA ALA A 136 -0.21 -18.64 -28.00
C ALA A 136 1.07 -18.32 -27.20
N SER A 137 2.23 -18.59 -27.82
CA SER A 137 3.54 -18.36 -27.21
C SER A 137 4.05 -16.92 -27.37
N ASN A 138 3.57 -16.17 -28.37
CA ASN A 138 4.02 -14.81 -28.67
C ASN A 138 3.07 -13.75 -28.11
N ILE A 139 2.89 -13.75 -26.79
CA ILE A 139 1.98 -12.83 -26.10
C ILE A 139 2.71 -11.96 -25.07
N CYS A 140 2.07 -10.86 -24.70
CA CYS A 140 2.43 -10.03 -23.57
C CYS A 140 1.16 -9.48 -22.90
N VAL A 141 1.30 -9.02 -21.66
CA VAL A 141 0.23 -8.37 -20.89
C VAL A 141 0.67 -6.94 -20.62
N GLU A 142 -0.15 -5.97 -20.98
CA GLU A 142 0.08 -4.59 -20.55
C GLU A 142 -0.08 -4.55 -19.02
N ILE A 143 0.89 -4.02 -18.31
CA ILE A 143 0.97 -4.09 -16.85
C ILE A 143 1.37 -2.73 -16.30
N MET A 144 0.60 -2.22 -15.34
CA MET A 144 0.87 -0.96 -14.67
C MET A 144 1.79 -1.16 -13.46
N THR A 145 2.40 -0.08 -13.02
CA THR A 145 3.23 -0.05 -11.81
C THR A 145 2.46 -0.57 -10.61
N GLY A 146 3.07 -1.47 -9.83
CA GLY A 146 2.44 -2.09 -8.67
C GLY A 146 1.50 -3.25 -8.99
N ALA A 147 1.06 -3.41 -10.24
CA ALA A 147 0.25 -4.55 -10.64
C ALA A 147 1.04 -5.87 -10.51
N ARG A 148 0.33 -6.91 -10.09
CA ARG A 148 0.90 -8.24 -9.88
C ARG A 148 1.18 -8.94 -11.20
N PHE A 149 2.30 -9.66 -11.27
CA PHE A 149 2.56 -10.56 -12.38
C PHE A 149 1.52 -11.69 -12.46
N PRO A 150 0.97 -11.98 -13.66
CA PRO A 150 -0.02 -13.04 -13.82
C PRO A 150 0.60 -14.41 -13.46
N ARG A 151 -0.18 -15.26 -12.79
CA ARG A 151 0.27 -16.59 -12.30
C ARG A 151 0.45 -17.65 -13.40
N ARG A 152 0.43 -17.26 -14.68
CA ARG A 152 0.44 -18.20 -15.82
C ARG A 152 1.75 -18.97 -15.90
N THR A 153 1.64 -20.29 -16.10
CA THR A 153 2.80 -21.18 -16.22
C THR A 153 3.47 -21.12 -17.59
N TYR A 154 2.74 -20.76 -18.67
CA TYR A 154 3.32 -20.68 -20.01
C TYR A 154 2.63 -19.68 -20.98
N PRO A 155 3.38 -18.81 -21.70
CA PRO A 155 4.76 -18.48 -21.40
C PRO A 155 4.85 -17.80 -20.03
N GLN A 156 5.90 -18.10 -19.27
CA GLN A 156 6.14 -17.40 -18.00
C GLN A 156 6.53 -15.96 -18.30
N LEU A 157 5.73 -15.00 -17.81
CA LEU A 157 6.07 -13.59 -17.88
C LEU A 157 6.98 -13.27 -16.69
N ASP A 158 8.20 -12.81 -16.97
CA ASP A 158 9.26 -12.69 -15.96
C ASP A 158 10.02 -11.36 -16.03
N ALA A 159 9.60 -10.44 -16.90
CA ALA A 159 10.17 -9.12 -17.01
C ALA A 159 9.12 -8.12 -17.54
N VAL A 160 9.36 -6.83 -17.30
CA VAL A 160 8.58 -5.73 -17.89
C VAL A 160 9.46 -4.90 -18.80
N VAL A 161 9.05 -4.76 -20.07
CA VAL A 161 9.57 -3.72 -20.97
C VAL A 161 8.73 -2.48 -20.81
N LYS A 162 9.36 -1.32 -20.68
CA LYS A 162 8.63 -0.08 -20.40
C LYS A 162 7.82 0.37 -21.61
N VAL A 163 6.74 1.12 -21.39
CA VAL A 163 5.90 1.64 -22.47
C VAL A 163 6.68 2.53 -23.44
N GLU A 164 7.67 3.28 -22.95
CA GLU A 164 8.54 4.14 -23.75
C GLU A 164 9.54 3.37 -24.63
N ASP A 165 9.80 2.10 -24.33
CA ASP A 165 10.82 1.28 -25.02
C ASP A 165 10.22 0.38 -26.12
N VAL A 166 8.92 0.53 -26.41
CA VAL A 166 8.21 -0.27 -27.43
C VAL A 166 7.45 0.61 -28.41
N ALA A 167 7.18 0.07 -29.60
CA ALA A 167 6.19 0.64 -30.49
C ALA A 167 4.87 -0.13 -30.31
N SER A 168 3.86 0.55 -29.77
CA SER A 168 2.53 -0.01 -29.55
C SER A 168 1.62 0.21 -30.76
N HIS A 169 0.88 -0.84 -31.13
CA HIS A 169 -0.06 -0.82 -32.25
C HIS A 169 -1.42 -1.28 -31.76
N THR A 170 -2.38 -0.36 -31.70
CA THR A 170 -3.77 -0.64 -31.34
C THR A 170 -4.63 -0.79 -32.60
N PRO A 171 -5.60 -1.73 -32.62
CA PRO A 171 -6.54 -1.83 -33.74
C PRO A 171 -7.35 -0.54 -33.89
N ASP A 172 -7.63 -0.15 -35.12
CA ASP A 172 -8.52 0.97 -35.42
C ASP A 172 -9.94 0.62 -34.93
N PRO A 173 -10.54 1.39 -33.98
CA PRO A 173 -11.86 1.09 -33.43
C PRO A 173 -12.96 0.99 -34.50
N TRP A 174 -12.76 1.64 -35.64
CA TRP A 174 -13.70 1.71 -36.75
C TRP A 174 -13.45 0.66 -37.84
N LYS A 175 -12.33 -0.07 -37.79
CA LYS A 175 -12.05 -1.23 -38.64
C LYS A 175 -12.02 -2.48 -37.77
N ARG A 176 -13.03 -3.34 -37.90
CA ARG A 176 -13.19 -4.61 -37.16
C ARG A 176 -12.10 -5.68 -37.44
N GLN A 177 -10.90 -5.32 -37.87
CA GLN A 177 -9.81 -6.25 -38.18
C GLN A 177 -8.48 -5.74 -37.63
N GLY A 178 -7.88 -6.52 -36.72
CA GLY A 178 -6.55 -6.29 -36.15
C GLY A 178 -6.49 -6.71 -34.68
N GLU A 179 -5.36 -7.27 -34.25
CA GLU A 179 -5.08 -7.54 -32.83
C GLU A 179 -4.10 -6.48 -32.30
N ALA A 180 -4.21 -6.12 -31.03
CA ALA A 180 -3.23 -5.23 -30.40
C ALA A 180 -1.88 -5.93 -30.27
N TYR A 181 -0.79 -5.26 -30.62
CA TYR A 181 0.55 -5.80 -30.50
C TYR A 181 1.59 -4.73 -30.19
N ILE A 182 2.74 -5.17 -29.66
CA ILE A 182 3.91 -4.34 -29.46
C ILE A 182 5.08 -4.84 -30.30
N GLU A 183 6.00 -3.94 -30.60
CA GLU A 183 7.31 -4.26 -31.17
C GLU A 183 8.42 -3.89 -30.19
N ILE A 184 9.25 -4.87 -29.89
CA ILE A 184 10.38 -4.75 -28.96
C ILE A 184 11.67 -4.74 -29.77
N PHE A 185 12.48 -3.69 -29.58
CA PHE A 185 13.68 -3.42 -30.39
C PHE A 185 15.00 -3.83 -29.71
N ALA A 186 14.95 -4.33 -28.48
CA ALA A 186 16.13 -4.77 -27.72
C ALA A 186 15.78 -5.94 -26.78
N HIS A 187 16.78 -6.74 -26.44
CA HIS A 187 16.62 -7.82 -25.47
C HIS A 187 16.20 -7.29 -24.09
N VAL A 188 15.10 -7.84 -23.57
CA VAL A 188 14.59 -7.58 -22.22
C VAL A 188 15.17 -8.63 -21.29
N ARG A 189 15.93 -8.21 -20.28
CA ARG A 189 16.57 -9.15 -19.36
C ARG A 189 15.54 -9.77 -18.42
N LYS A 190 15.77 -11.02 -18.02
CA LYS A 190 15.00 -11.66 -16.94
C LYS A 190 14.99 -10.76 -15.69
N ASN A 191 13.82 -10.65 -15.05
CA ASN A 191 13.53 -9.80 -13.89
C ASN A 191 13.72 -8.29 -14.12
N GLN A 192 13.91 -7.84 -15.35
CA GLN A 192 13.96 -6.40 -15.63
C GLN A 192 12.64 -5.74 -15.24
N ASN A 193 12.72 -4.65 -14.48
CA ASN A 193 11.57 -3.88 -13.97
C ASN A 193 10.55 -4.73 -13.19
N LYS A 194 10.98 -5.85 -12.60
CA LYS A 194 10.20 -6.70 -11.72
C LYS A 194 10.63 -6.44 -10.28
N ARG A 195 9.66 -6.30 -9.37
CA ARG A 195 9.87 -6.30 -7.93
C ARG A 195 9.51 -7.67 -7.41
N ASP A 196 10.48 -8.37 -6.84
CA ASP A 196 10.23 -9.68 -6.27
C ASP A 196 9.41 -9.57 -4.98
N ALA A 197 8.61 -10.58 -4.68
CA ALA A 197 7.91 -10.67 -3.41
C ALA A 197 8.90 -10.52 -2.22
N ALA A 198 8.46 -9.81 -1.18
CA ALA A 198 9.21 -9.51 0.04
C ALA A 198 10.51 -8.70 -0.17
N SER A 199 10.66 -8.01 -1.31
CA SER A 199 11.87 -7.21 -1.59
C SER A 199 11.96 -5.88 -0.84
N ASP A 200 10.86 -5.34 -0.31
CA ASP A 200 10.88 -4.06 0.42
C ASP A 200 11.01 -4.26 1.94
N ILE A 201 10.10 -5.04 2.52
CA ILE A 201 9.97 -5.28 3.96
C ILE A 201 9.74 -6.77 4.14
N VAL A 202 10.46 -7.38 5.07
CA VAL A 202 10.27 -8.77 5.45
C VAL A 202 9.51 -8.84 6.76
N LYS A 203 8.58 -9.80 6.87
CA LYS A 203 7.88 -10.09 8.13
C LYS A 203 8.87 -10.21 9.29
N GLY A 204 8.61 -9.45 10.36
CA GLY A 204 9.42 -9.41 11.56
C GLY A 204 10.46 -8.29 11.59
N ASP A 205 10.69 -7.58 10.47
CA ASP A 205 11.60 -6.44 10.44
C ASP A 205 11.19 -5.36 11.45
N PRO A 206 12.13 -4.77 12.21
CA PRO A 206 11.82 -3.68 13.13
C PRO A 206 11.53 -2.40 12.36
N MET A 207 10.29 -1.92 12.44
CA MET A 207 9.86 -0.68 11.79
C MET A 207 10.17 0.55 12.64
N ILE A 208 9.95 0.44 13.95
CA ILE A 208 10.23 1.47 14.95
C ILE A 208 10.73 0.77 16.21
N HIS A 209 11.84 1.24 16.79
CA HIS A 209 12.35 0.70 18.05
C HIS A 209 11.62 1.29 19.27
N ALA A 210 11.54 0.52 20.35
CA ALA A 210 11.02 1.02 21.63
C ALA A 210 11.79 2.27 22.08
N GLY A 211 11.06 3.31 22.52
CA GLY A 211 11.66 4.59 22.92
C GLY A 211 11.99 5.54 21.77
N GLN A 212 11.78 5.13 20.52
CA GLN A 212 11.97 6.01 19.36
C GLN A 212 10.75 6.92 19.15
N LYS A 213 11.00 8.15 18.70
CA LYS A 213 9.92 9.06 18.30
C LYS A 213 9.35 8.67 16.94
N ILE A 214 8.03 8.71 16.85
CA ILE A 214 7.28 8.49 15.62
C ILE A 214 7.33 9.77 14.78
N GLU A 215 7.63 9.62 13.50
CA GLU A 215 7.85 10.69 12.51
C GLU A 215 6.99 10.36 11.29
N PRO A 216 6.74 11.31 10.36
CA PRO A 216 5.90 11.06 9.19
C PRO A 216 6.35 9.83 8.38
N LYS A 217 7.66 9.62 8.20
CA LYS A 217 8.20 8.43 7.51
C LYS A 217 7.80 7.10 8.17
N HIS A 218 7.72 7.09 9.51
CA HIS A 218 7.28 5.92 10.26
C HIS A 218 5.78 5.69 10.07
N ILE A 219 4.99 6.77 10.05
CA ILE A 219 3.55 6.71 9.78
C ILE A 219 3.30 6.17 8.38
N MET A 220 4.04 6.62 7.37
CA MET A 220 3.96 6.07 6.01
C MET A 220 4.21 4.56 5.98
N ALA A 221 5.30 4.12 6.62
CA ALA A 221 5.70 2.71 6.61
C ALA A 221 4.68 1.83 7.37
N LEU A 222 4.23 2.26 8.55
CA LEU A 222 3.23 1.53 9.31
C LEU A 222 1.86 1.51 8.60
N ALA A 223 1.44 2.63 8.01
CA ALA A 223 0.22 2.68 7.21
C ALA A 223 0.27 1.67 6.06
N SER A 224 1.39 1.56 5.34
CA SER A 224 1.57 0.59 4.24
C SER A 224 1.48 -0.87 4.68
N LEU A 225 1.71 -1.13 5.97
CA LEU A 225 1.60 -2.45 6.62
C LEU A 225 0.23 -2.67 7.28
N GLY A 226 -0.73 -1.78 7.04
CA GLY A 226 -2.10 -1.90 7.54
C GLY A 226 -2.28 -1.51 9.01
N PHE A 227 -1.33 -0.78 9.61
CA PHE A 227 -1.55 -0.24 10.94
C PHE A 227 -2.52 0.95 10.89
N ASN A 228 -3.58 0.91 11.69
CA ASN A 228 -4.51 2.03 11.88
C ASN A 228 -4.34 2.70 13.25
N GLU A 229 -3.76 1.99 14.22
CA GLU A 229 -3.43 2.49 15.55
C GLU A 229 -2.08 1.96 16.04
N VAL A 230 -1.47 2.65 17.00
CA VAL A 230 -0.19 2.23 17.60
C VAL A 230 -0.19 2.48 19.10
N THR A 231 0.59 1.67 19.83
CA THR A 231 0.80 1.85 21.26
C THR A 231 2.00 2.76 21.49
N VAL A 232 1.76 3.85 22.21
CA VAL A 232 2.77 4.86 22.56
C VAL A 232 2.95 4.94 24.07
N ALA A 233 4.14 5.33 24.50
CA ALA A 233 4.36 5.68 25.89
C ALA A 233 3.60 6.98 26.22
N GLU A 234 2.97 7.03 27.40
CA GLU A 234 2.52 8.27 28.00
C GLU A 234 3.76 9.08 28.39
N ASP A 235 4.23 9.92 27.48
CA ASP A 235 5.06 11.05 27.87
C ASP A 235 4.13 12.09 28.53
N GLU A 236 4.47 12.53 29.74
CA GLU A 236 3.89 13.75 30.32
C GLU A 236 4.17 14.88 29.32
N ALA A 237 3.12 15.22 28.56
CA ALA A 237 3.05 16.30 27.58
C ALA A 237 4.43 16.86 27.23
N ALA A 238 5.21 16.15 26.41
CA ALA A 238 6.39 16.75 25.81
C ALA A 238 5.90 18.06 25.19
N PRO A 239 6.31 19.23 25.71
CA PRO A 239 5.74 20.48 25.28
C PRO A 239 5.97 20.51 23.79
N SER A 240 4.90 20.77 23.03
CA SER A 240 5.08 21.14 21.63
C SER A 240 6.21 22.16 21.66
N ARG A 241 7.28 21.91 20.90
CA ARG A 241 8.42 22.83 20.82
C ARG A 241 8.05 24.13 20.09
N LEU A 242 6.79 24.53 20.20
CA LEU A 242 6.29 25.82 19.79
C LEU A 242 6.66 26.78 20.91
N ASP A 243 7.81 27.44 20.74
CA ASP A 243 8.00 28.73 21.36
C ASP A 243 6.84 29.62 20.89
N SER A 244 5.91 29.88 21.80
CA SER A 244 4.71 30.71 21.55
C SER A 244 5.07 32.13 21.09
N ARG A 245 6.35 32.51 21.15
CA ARG A 245 6.91 33.77 20.65
C ARG A 245 7.19 33.77 19.14
N VAL A 246 7.16 32.61 18.47
CA VAL A 246 7.31 32.47 16.99
C VAL A 246 5.95 32.49 16.27
N LEU A 247 4.84 32.60 17.01
CA LEU A 247 3.48 32.67 16.47
C LEU A 247 3.14 34.08 15.95
N GLY A 248 3.90 34.55 14.96
CA GLY A 248 3.57 35.76 14.20
C GLY A 248 2.61 35.45 13.06
N LEU A 249 1.45 36.14 13.05
CA LEU A 249 0.61 36.63 11.93
C LEU A 249 0.46 35.83 10.61
N SER A 250 0.83 34.56 10.54
CA SER A 250 0.62 33.75 9.32
C SER A 250 -0.82 33.24 9.27
N ALA A 251 -1.46 33.36 8.10
CA ALA A 251 -2.78 32.78 7.86
C ALA A 251 -2.74 31.26 8.11
N GLN A 252 -3.77 30.76 8.79
CA GLN A 252 -4.01 29.32 8.93
C GLN A 252 -4.81 28.86 7.70
N TRP A 253 -4.19 28.04 6.87
CA TRP A 253 -4.84 27.36 5.75
C TRP A 253 -5.53 26.09 6.25
N LYS A 254 -6.72 25.83 5.72
CA LYS A 254 -7.40 24.54 5.80
C LYS A 254 -6.94 23.70 4.62
N ILE A 255 -6.15 22.68 4.90
CA ILE A 255 -5.58 21.80 3.87
C ILE A 255 -6.32 20.46 3.93
N GLY A 256 -7.00 20.11 2.85
CA GLY A 256 -7.60 18.79 2.66
C GLY A 256 -6.65 17.87 1.89
N VAL A 257 -6.51 16.62 2.33
CA VAL A 257 -5.74 15.59 1.61
C VAL A 257 -6.66 14.45 1.21
N VAL A 258 -6.83 14.22 -0.08
CA VAL A 258 -7.60 13.10 -0.66
C VAL A 258 -6.62 12.11 -1.29
N SER A 259 -6.85 10.82 -1.09
CA SER A 259 -6.13 9.76 -1.80
C SER A 259 -7.03 9.12 -2.85
N THR A 260 -6.51 8.85 -4.05
CA THR A 260 -7.26 8.28 -5.17
C THR A 260 -6.61 6.98 -5.63
N GLY A 261 -7.43 5.97 -5.86
CA GLY A 261 -6.95 4.66 -6.32
C GLY A 261 -8.01 3.60 -6.07
N SER A 262 -8.32 2.81 -7.10
CA SER A 262 -9.32 1.73 -7.01
C SER A 262 -8.81 0.56 -6.16
N GLU A 263 -7.50 0.42 -6.02
CA GLU A 263 -6.80 -0.55 -5.18
C GLU A 263 -6.71 -0.12 -3.71
N LEU A 264 -6.89 1.17 -3.41
CA LEU A 264 -6.65 1.70 -2.07
C LEU A 264 -7.80 1.37 -1.11
N ILE A 265 -7.44 0.99 0.12
CA ILE A 265 -8.35 0.91 1.26
C ILE A 265 -7.98 1.94 2.32
N ASP A 266 -8.99 2.56 2.92
CA ASP A 266 -8.77 3.45 4.06
C ASP A 266 -8.40 2.65 5.31
N LEU A 267 -7.41 3.13 6.08
CA LEU A 267 -6.96 2.48 7.31
C LEU A 267 -8.09 2.32 8.34
N ILE A 268 -9.05 3.25 8.37
CA ILE A 268 -10.20 3.15 9.28
C ILE A 268 -11.15 1.99 8.90
N SER A 269 -11.13 1.57 7.63
CA SER A 269 -11.94 0.47 7.13
C SER A 269 -11.27 -0.89 7.32
N LEU A 270 -10.05 -0.92 7.84
CA LEU A 270 -9.35 -2.18 8.10
C LEU A 270 -9.99 -2.90 9.31
N PRO A 271 -10.29 -4.21 9.19
CA PRO A 271 -10.96 -4.95 10.25
C PRO A 271 -10.06 -5.14 11.49
N THR A 272 -8.75 -5.15 11.32
CA THR A 272 -7.80 -5.42 12.40
C THR A 272 -6.45 -4.75 12.12
N ASN A 273 -5.87 -4.18 13.17
CA ASN A 273 -4.62 -3.42 13.11
C ASN A 273 -3.44 -4.29 12.66
N GLY A 274 -2.70 -3.84 11.63
CA GLY A 274 -1.55 -4.56 11.09
C GLY A 274 -1.89 -5.85 10.34
N HIS A 275 -3.15 -6.06 9.95
CA HIS A 275 -3.53 -7.20 9.13
C HIS A 275 -3.30 -6.95 7.64
N SER A 276 -2.92 -8.02 6.95
CA SER A 276 -2.89 -8.07 5.49
C SER A 276 -4.32 -7.95 4.95
N VAL A 277 -4.57 -6.96 4.08
CA VAL A 277 -5.91 -6.67 3.56
C VAL A 277 -6.53 -7.80 2.73
N ASP A 278 -5.71 -8.64 2.09
CA ASP A 278 -6.16 -9.76 1.24
C ASP A 278 -7.06 -10.78 1.97
N GLU A 279 -7.00 -10.86 3.31
CA GLU A 279 -7.84 -11.76 4.10
C GLU A 279 -9.29 -11.24 4.24
N TYR A 280 -9.52 -9.94 4.00
CA TYR A 280 -10.79 -9.29 4.29
C TYR A 280 -11.76 -9.23 3.10
N ARG A 281 -11.25 -9.14 1.88
CA ARG A 281 -12.08 -8.99 0.66
C ARG A 281 -11.66 -9.97 -0.42
N GLY A 282 -11.83 -11.27 -0.14
CA GLY A 282 -11.57 -12.35 -1.09
C GLY A 282 -11.79 -11.91 -2.55
N ALA A 283 -10.72 -11.99 -3.33
CA ALA A 283 -10.64 -11.64 -4.76
C ALA A 283 -10.47 -10.15 -5.16
N GLU A 284 -10.08 -9.20 -4.30
CA GLU A 284 -9.53 -7.90 -4.75
C GLU A 284 -8.19 -7.62 -4.02
N GLU A 285 -7.08 -7.43 -4.75
CA GLU A 285 -5.81 -6.99 -4.14
C GLU A 285 -6.00 -5.55 -3.66
N THR A 286 -6.02 -5.35 -2.35
CA THR A 286 -6.30 -4.05 -1.74
C THR A 286 -5.07 -3.59 -0.97
N LEU A 287 -4.68 -2.33 -1.18
CA LEU A 287 -3.49 -1.72 -0.60
C LEU A 287 -3.89 -0.69 0.46
N PRO A 288 -3.38 -0.80 1.70
CA PRO A 288 -3.57 0.25 2.70
C PRO A 288 -3.07 1.60 2.19
N ASN A 289 -3.87 2.65 2.35
CA ASN A 289 -3.43 3.99 1.98
C ASN A 289 -2.33 4.50 2.92
N SER A 290 -1.10 4.57 2.42
CA SER A 290 0.04 5.15 3.14
C SER A 290 0.31 6.62 2.84
N ASN A 291 -0.08 7.09 1.66
CA ASN A 291 0.29 8.42 1.18
C ASN A 291 -0.52 9.52 1.86
N GLY A 292 -1.84 9.32 2.00
CA GLY A 292 -2.72 10.27 2.71
C GLY A 292 -2.22 10.55 4.14
N PRO A 293 -2.08 9.52 4.99
CA PRO A 293 -1.53 9.66 6.33
C PRO A 293 -0.13 10.30 6.39
N TYR A 294 0.76 9.91 5.46
CA TYR A 294 2.09 10.50 5.36
C TYR A 294 2.04 12.01 5.06
N ILE A 295 1.32 12.41 4.02
CA ILE A 295 1.21 13.82 3.62
C ILE A 295 0.58 14.64 4.74
N CYS A 296 -0.49 14.13 5.37
CA CYS A 296 -1.12 14.83 6.49
C CYS A 296 -0.13 15.07 7.64
N THR A 297 0.64 14.07 8.00
CA THR A 297 1.57 14.15 9.14
C THR A 297 2.84 14.94 8.80
N ALA A 298 3.32 14.87 7.56
CA ALA A 298 4.41 15.70 7.06
C ALA A 298 4.03 17.19 7.03
N LEU A 299 2.80 17.53 6.63
CA LEU A 299 2.32 18.92 6.65
C LEU A 299 2.16 19.43 8.09
N ARG A 300 1.65 18.60 9.00
CA ARG A 300 1.55 18.93 10.43
C ARG A 300 2.92 19.12 11.08
N GLU A 301 3.92 18.34 10.67
CA GLU A 301 5.31 18.47 11.13
C GLU A 301 5.96 19.75 10.57
N LEU A 302 5.73 20.06 9.29
CA LEU A 302 6.28 21.24 8.62
C LEU A 302 5.75 22.54 9.23
N ASP A 303 4.44 22.63 9.46
CA ASP A 303 3.81 23.78 10.14
C ASP A 303 2.61 23.33 10.99
N PRO A 304 2.80 23.16 12.32
CA PRO A 304 1.76 22.73 13.24
C PRO A 304 0.55 23.69 13.35
N ARG A 305 0.63 24.89 12.78
CA ARG A 305 -0.47 25.88 12.79
C ARG A 305 -1.52 25.59 11.72
N GLN A 306 -1.18 24.82 10.68
CA GLN A 306 -2.08 24.54 9.57
C GLN A 306 -3.17 23.55 9.98
N ARG A 307 -4.38 23.74 9.48
CA ARG A 307 -5.51 22.83 9.73
C ARG A 307 -5.54 21.76 8.66
N VAL A 308 -4.85 20.65 8.92
CA VAL A 308 -4.72 19.55 7.96
C VAL A 308 -5.72 18.44 8.25
N SER A 309 -6.64 18.22 7.31
CA SER A 309 -7.66 17.19 7.36
C SER A 309 -7.39 16.10 6.32
N TYR A 310 -7.41 14.85 6.75
CA TYR A 310 -7.45 13.71 5.85
C TYR A 310 -8.90 13.50 5.41
N LEU A 311 -9.15 13.52 4.10
CA LEU A 311 -10.48 13.48 3.50
C LEU A 311 -10.87 12.08 3.00
N GLY A 312 -10.00 11.10 3.17
CA GLY A 312 -10.26 9.70 2.85
C GLY A 312 -9.72 9.25 1.49
N VAL A 313 -10.05 7.99 1.17
CA VAL A 313 -9.79 7.36 -0.12
C VAL A 313 -11.02 7.50 -1.03
N VAL A 314 -10.77 7.85 -2.29
CA VAL A 314 -11.78 8.01 -3.33
C VAL A 314 -11.48 7.05 -4.49
N LYS A 315 -12.52 6.42 -5.04
CA LYS A 315 -12.39 5.55 -6.21
C LYS A 315 -11.93 6.35 -7.42
N ASP A 316 -11.17 5.71 -8.31
CA ASP A 316 -10.67 6.35 -9.53
C ASP A 316 -11.74 6.40 -10.63
N THR A 317 -12.82 7.15 -10.36
CA THR A 317 -13.88 7.43 -11.34
C THR A 317 -14.17 8.92 -11.38
N GLU A 318 -14.46 9.45 -12.57
CA GLU A 318 -14.74 10.87 -12.78
C GLU A 318 -15.82 11.40 -11.82
N ALA A 319 -16.91 10.66 -11.65
CA ALA A 319 -18.01 11.04 -10.77
C ALA A 319 -17.60 11.06 -9.28
N ALA A 320 -16.84 10.08 -8.82
CA ALA A 320 -16.41 10.01 -7.42
C ALA A 320 -15.40 11.13 -7.09
N LEU A 321 -14.49 11.43 -8.03
CA LEU A 321 -13.54 12.53 -7.90
C LEU A 321 -14.24 13.88 -7.87
N GLU A 322 -15.18 14.13 -8.79
CA GLU A 322 -15.94 15.38 -8.83
C GLU A 322 -16.74 15.59 -7.53
N GLU A 323 -17.43 14.55 -7.04
CA GLU A 323 -18.18 14.63 -5.79
C GLU A 323 -17.26 14.93 -4.60
N SER A 324 -16.12 14.24 -4.50
CA SER A 324 -15.15 14.46 -3.43
C SER A 324 -14.57 15.87 -3.45
N PHE A 325 -14.21 16.40 -4.63
CA PHE A 325 -13.66 17.75 -4.76
C PHE A 325 -14.71 18.79 -4.41
N ARG A 326 -15.95 18.61 -4.88
CA ARG A 326 -17.07 19.50 -4.55
C ARG A 326 -17.37 19.50 -3.05
N ASP A 327 -17.35 18.34 -2.40
CA ASP A 327 -17.52 18.24 -0.94
C ASP A 327 -16.39 18.96 -0.19
N ALA A 328 -15.14 18.70 -0.57
CA ALA A 328 -13.96 19.32 0.05
C ALA A 328 -14.00 20.86 -0.04
N ILE A 329 -14.28 21.39 -1.24
CA ILE A 329 -14.27 22.83 -1.50
C ILE A 329 -15.52 23.50 -0.93
N LEU A 330 -16.71 23.01 -1.27
CA LEU A 330 -17.96 23.71 -0.96
C LEU A 330 -18.48 23.42 0.46
N ARG A 331 -18.34 22.19 0.95
CA ARG A 331 -18.89 21.80 2.27
C ARG A 331 -17.85 21.92 3.37
N GLN A 332 -16.64 21.40 3.14
CA GLN A 332 -15.58 21.44 4.15
C GLN A 332 -14.81 22.77 4.15
N GLY A 333 -14.90 23.53 3.04
CA GLY A 333 -14.29 24.85 2.92
C GLY A 333 -12.78 24.78 3.05
N VAL A 334 -12.15 23.82 2.37
CA VAL A 334 -10.68 23.74 2.30
C VAL A 334 -10.14 24.88 1.44
N ASP A 335 -9.05 25.50 1.89
CA ASP A 335 -8.36 26.54 1.14
C ASP A 335 -7.35 25.93 0.15
N VAL A 336 -6.82 24.74 0.48
CA VAL A 336 -5.90 23.98 -0.36
C VAL A 336 -6.36 22.52 -0.37
N LEU A 337 -6.54 21.95 -1.56
CA LEU A 337 -6.81 20.53 -1.75
C LEU A 337 -5.58 19.85 -2.36
N ILE A 338 -5.07 18.83 -1.68
CA ILE A 338 -3.97 17.98 -2.14
C ILE A 338 -4.55 16.61 -2.49
N THR A 339 -4.27 16.15 -3.70
CA THR A 339 -4.60 14.79 -4.12
C THR A 339 -3.33 13.93 -4.15
N THR A 340 -3.45 12.67 -3.79
CA THR A 340 -2.37 11.69 -3.94
C THR A 340 -2.90 10.42 -4.58
N GLY A 341 -2.21 9.93 -5.61
CA GLY A 341 -2.75 8.92 -6.53
C GLY A 341 -3.27 9.54 -7.83
N GLY A 342 -3.43 8.72 -8.87
CA GLY A 342 -4.11 9.10 -10.12
C GLY A 342 -3.38 10.06 -11.07
N VAL A 343 -2.13 9.77 -11.45
CA VAL A 343 -1.50 10.21 -12.71
C VAL A 343 -0.49 9.15 -13.17
N SER A 344 -0.98 8.04 -13.75
CA SER A 344 -0.15 7.14 -14.57
C SER A 344 -0.24 7.60 -16.03
N MET A 345 0.86 7.54 -16.78
CA MET A 345 0.92 7.91 -18.20
C MET A 345 0.20 6.89 -19.13
N GLY A 346 -0.58 5.96 -18.56
CA GLY A 346 -1.33 4.93 -19.28
C GLY A 346 -2.69 5.39 -19.83
N SER A 347 -3.42 4.45 -20.43
CA SER A 347 -4.71 4.68 -21.09
C SER A 347 -5.89 4.99 -20.15
N LEU A 348 -5.66 5.06 -18.84
CA LEU A 348 -6.66 5.17 -17.76
C LEU A 348 -6.57 6.51 -16.99
N ILE A 349 -6.26 7.63 -17.64
CA ILE A 349 -6.17 8.95 -16.99
C ILE A 349 -7.55 9.63 -16.95
N TRP A 350 -8.14 9.78 -15.76
CA TRP A 350 -9.39 10.52 -15.53
C TRP A 350 -9.18 11.92 -14.92
N SER A 351 -8.05 12.13 -14.23
CA SER A 351 -7.81 13.34 -13.41
C SER A 351 -7.83 14.65 -14.21
N ASP A 352 -7.29 14.66 -15.43
CA ASP A 352 -7.22 15.87 -16.28
C ASP A 352 -8.60 16.40 -16.73
N ARG A 353 -9.63 15.55 -16.80
CA ARG A 353 -11.00 15.98 -17.14
C ARG A 353 -11.77 16.48 -15.93
N SER A 354 -11.66 15.79 -14.80
CA SER A 354 -12.38 16.16 -13.56
C SER A 354 -11.99 17.53 -13.01
N TRP A 355 -10.73 17.95 -13.17
CA TRP A 355 -10.27 19.29 -12.75
C TRP A 355 -10.96 20.44 -13.51
N ARG A 356 -11.29 20.25 -14.80
CA ARG A 356 -11.92 21.31 -15.61
C ARG A 356 -13.36 21.57 -15.17
N ILE A 357 -14.11 20.51 -14.86
CA ILE A 357 -15.52 20.61 -14.46
C ILE A 357 -15.65 21.28 -13.09
N ALA A 358 -14.80 20.89 -12.12
CA ALA A 358 -14.84 21.46 -10.77
C ALA A 358 -14.49 22.97 -10.72
N TRP A 359 -13.71 23.48 -11.69
CA TRP A 359 -13.31 24.89 -11.75
C TRP A 359 -14.25 25.76 -12.61
N GLU A 360 -14.89 25.19 -13.63
CA GLU A 360 -15.78 25.94 -14.54
C GLU A 360 -17.22 26.08 -14.00
N GLU A 361 -17.65 25.22 -13.07
CA GLU A 361 -19.01 25.25 -12.47
C GLU A 361 -19.05 25.71 -11.00
N GLY A 362 -17.90 26.13 -10.43
CA GLY A 362 -17.73 26.53 -9.02
C GLY A 362 -17.88 28.02 -8.74
#